data_AF-A0A519VES6-F1
#
_entry.id   AF-A0A519VES6-F1
#
_cell.length_a   1.000
_cell.length_b   1.000
_cell.length_c   1.000
_cell.angle_alpha   90.00
_cell.angle_beta   90.00
_cell.angle_gamma   90.00
#
_symmetry.space_group_name_H-M   'P 1'
#
loop_
_entity.id
_entity.type
_entity.pdbx_description
1 polymer ?
#
loop_
_entity_poly.entity_id
_entity_poly.type
_entity_poly.pdbx_seq_one_letter_code
_entity_poly.pdbx_strand_id
1 'polypeptide(L)'
;MTLSTRLLLLGAGRSAAVLIEYLLTHAPTEKWFLTVADAQAAHLAPVLAAHSEFTRPVTFDVHDAAQLDALVSQADVVISMLPAAFHPAVARACLRHRRHLATASYVGAEVRALHAEAAAAGLVFLMECGLDPGLDHLSAVQTIHALQAAGARITSFKSYCGGLVAPASEGANPWRYKFSWNPRNVVLAGQGGPAHYLENGAEKFIPYPELFARAEVLAVPGHGHFEGYANRDSLSYREIYGLTDVQTMLRGTLRRPGYCGAWQVLVRLGLTDDTQKLGNAAT
;
A
#
# COMPACT_ATOMS: atom_id res chain seq x y z
N MET A 1 -31.29 21.96 3.27
CA MET A 1 -30.00 21.72 2.58
C MET A 1 -29.73 20.22 2.65
N THR A 2 -29.70 19.52 1.53
CA THR A 2 -29.26 18.11 1.54
C THR A 2 -27.79 18.10 1.97
N LEU A 3 -27.50 17.49 3.12
CA LEU A 3 -26.15 17.43 3.67
C LEU A 3 -25.25 16.73 2.66
N SER A 4 -24.21 17.42 2.19
CA SER A 4 -23.16 16.85 1.35
C SER A 4 -22.17 16.10 2.24
N THR A 5 -21.81 14.87 1.88
CA THR A 5 -20.76 14.11 2.58
C THR A 5 -19.41 14.73 2.26
N ARG A 6 -18.67 15.12 3.30
CA ARG A 6 -17.38 15.81 3.17
C ARG A 6 -16.26 14.79 3.20
N LEU A 7 -15.50 14.73 2.12
CA LEU A 7 -14.33 13.88 1.97
C LEU A 7 -13.07 14.73 2.16
N LEU A 8 -12.11 14.24 2.94
CA LEU A 8 -10.78 14.83 3.04
C LEU A 8 -9.76 13.85 2.49
N LEU A 9 -9.11 14.19 1.38
CA LEU A 9 -7.99 13.43 0.83
C LEU A 9 -6.68 14.07 1.28
N LEU A 10 -5.90 13.34 2.09
CA LEU A 10 -4.56 13.74 2.53
C LEU A 10 -3.50 13.09 1.62
N GLY A 11 -2.74 13.92 0.92
CA GLY A 11 -1.74 13.50 -0.06
C GLY A 11 -2.35 13.31 -1.45
N ALA A 12 -1.83 14.06 -2.42
CA ALA A 12 -2.30 14.10 -3.79
C ALA A 12 -1.16 13.83 -4.79
N GLY A 13 -0.28 12.89 -4.42
CA GLY A 13 0.79 12.38 -5.28
C GLY A 13 0.25 11.52 -6.43
N ARG A 14 1.17 10.95 -7.23
CA ARG A 14 0.84 10.20 -8.46
C ARG A 14 -0.22 9.10 -8.26
N SER A 15 -0.16 8.36 -7.16
CA SER A 15 -1.11 7.27 -6.86
C SER A 15 -2.53 7.75 -6.53
N ALA A 16 -2.69 9.02 -6.16
CA ALA A 16 -4.00 9.59 -5.83
C ALA A 16 -4.73 10.16 -7.06
N ALA A 17 -4.06 10.33 -8.21
CA ALA A 17 -4.67 10.98 -9.38
C ALA A 17 -5.95 10.28 -9.86
N VAL A 18 -5.91 8.95 -10.02
CA VAL A 18 -7.08 8.14 -10.44
C VAL A 18 -8.18 8.15 -9.37
N LEU A 19 -7.80 8.19 -8.09
CA LEU A 19 -8.76 8.31 -6.99
C LEU A 19 -9.46 9.67 -7.02
N ILE A 20 -8.71 10.76 -7.21
CA ILE A 20 -9.26 12.11 -7.31
C ILE A 20 -10.26 12.18 -8.47
N GLU A 21 -9.87 11.68 -9.65
CA GLU A 21 -10.76 11.62 -10.82
C GLU A 21 -12.05 10.85 -10.50
N TYR A 22 -11.93 9.64 -9.95
CA TYR A 22 -13.09 8.83 -9.55
C TYR A 22 -14.02 9.57 -8.59
N LEU A 23 -13.47 10.19 -7.54
CA LEU A 23 -14.26 10.93 -6.55
C LEU A 23 -14.96 12.14 -7.18
N LEU A 24 -14.28 12.88 -8.05
CA LEU A 24 -14.85 14.05 -8.74
C LEU A 24 -15.94 13.66 -9.75
N THR A 25 -15.77 12.54 -10.47
CA THR A 25 -16.79 12.02 -11.40
C THR A 25 -18.08 11.67 -10.67
N HIS A 26 -18.00 11.12 -9.46
CA HIS A 26 -19.17 10.67 -8.68
C HIS A 26 -19.68 11.72 -7.70
N ALA A 27 -18.92 12.79 -7.43
CA ALA A 27 -19.31 13.81 -6.46
C ALA A 27 -20.70 14.44 -6.70
N PRO A 28 -21.13 14.74 -7.95
CA PRO A 28 -22.46 15.30 -8.19
C PRO A 28 -23.59 14.32 -7.83
N THR A 29 -23.45 13.04 -8.17
CA THR A 29 -24.48 12.02 -7.95
C THR A 29 -24.56 11.59 -6.50
N GLU A 30 -23.41 11.40 -5.86
CA GLU A 30 -23.29 10.97 -4.47
C GLU A 30 -23.35 12.13 -3.47
N LYS A 31 -23.45 13.37 -3.96
CA LYS A 31 -23.46 14.61 -3.19
C LYS A 31 -22.24 14.74 -2.30
N TRP A 32 -21.05 14.47 -2.84
CA TRP A 32 -19.79 14.61 -2.13
C TRP A 32 -19.17 16.00 -2.31
N PHE A 33 -18.45 16.43 -1.28
CA PHE A 33 -17.56 17.59 -1.36
C PHE A 33 -16.14 17.18 -0.95
N LEU A 34 -15.20 17.28 -1.87
CA LEU A 34 -13.82 16.80 -1.70
C LEU A 34 -12.87 17.94 -1.32
N THR A 35 -12.26 17.88 -0.14
CA THR A 35 -11.10 18.69 0.19
C THR A 35 -9.83 17.89 -0.12
N VAL A 36 -9.00 18.38 -1.05
CA VAL A 36 -7.72 17.76 -1.40
C VAL A 36 -6.59 18.52 -0.74
N ALA A 37 -5.91 17.89 0.20
CA ALA A 37 -4.84 18.46 1.00
C ALA A 37 -3.49 17.87 0.59
N ASP A 38 -2.56 18.72 0.14
CA ASP A 38 -1.22 18.32 -0.26
C ASP A 38 -0.18 19.39 0.12
N ALA A 39 1.06 18.97 0.36
CA ALA A 39 2.17 19.90 0.66
C ALA A 39 2.40 20.90 -0.48
N GLN A 40 2.13 20.49 -1.72
CA GLN A 40 2.22 21.34 -2.91
C GLN A 40 0.86 21.36 -3.62
N ALA A 41 -0.09 22.19 -3.18
CA ALA A 41 -1.42 22.21 -3.79
C ALA A 41 -1.47 22.72 -5.26
N ALA A 42 -0.38 23.33 -5.75
CA ALA A 42 -0.36 24.02 -7.04
C ALA A 42 -0.61 23.10 -8.25
N HIS A 43 -0.10 21.86 -8.25
CA HIS A 43 -0.32 20.93 -9.38
C HIS A 43 -1.77 20.44 -9.47
N LEU A 44 -2.56 20.63 -8.41
CA LEU A 44 -3.96 20.22 -8.37
C LEU A 44 -4.89 21.25 -9.02
N ALA A 45 -4.49 22.52 -9.06
CA ALA A 45 -5.36 23.60 -9.51
C ALA A 45 -6.00 23.35 -10.90
N PRO A 46 -5.27 22.88 -11.94
CA PRO A 46 -5.89 22.62 -13.25
C PRO A 46 -6.95 21.52 -13.21
N VAL A 47 -6.71 20.45 -12.44
CA VAL A 47 -7.62 19.30 -12.34
C VAL A 47 -8.87 19.67 -11.55
N LEU A 48 -8.69 20.43 -10.46
CA LEU A 48 -9.77 20.76 -9.53
C LEU A 48 -10.63 21.93 -10.02
N ALA A 49 -10.11 22.84 -10.84
CA ALA A 49 -10.85 24.01 -11.33
C ALA A 49 -12.14 23.63 -12.08
N ALA A 50 -12.10 22.56 -12.88
CA ALA A 50 -13.25 22.06 -13.62
C ALA A 50 -14.38 21.50 -12.72
N HIS A 51 -14.10 21.27 -11.44
CA HIS A 51 -15.02 20.67 -10.47
C HIS A 51 -15.22 21.54 -9.22
N SER A 52 -14.95 22.84 -9.30
CA SER A 52 -14.93 23.78 -8.15
C SER A 52 -16.18 23.80 -7.28
N GLU A 53 -17.35 23.37 -7.78
CA GLU A 53 -18.57 23.21 -7.00
C GLU A 53 -18.51 22.04 -5.99
N PHE A 54 -17.64 21.05 -6.25
CA PHE A 54 -17.53 19.80 -5.50
C PHE A 54 -16.14 19.59 -4.88
N THR A 55 -15.21 20.52 -5.06
CA THR A 55 -13.84 20.34 -4.58
C THR A 55 -13.14 21.63 -4.18
N ARG A 56 -12.17 21.52 -3.27
CA ARG A 56 -11.22 22.59 -2.96
C ARG A 56 -9.82 22.03 -2.69
N PRO A 57 -8.76 22.64 -3.24
CA PRO A 57 -7.39 22.38 -2.81
C PRO A 57 -7.08 23.09 -1.49
N VAL A 58 -6.23 22.49 -0.66
CA VAL A 58 -5.64 23.10 0.54
C VAL A 58 -4.16 22.74 0.62
N THR A 59 -3.30 23.71 0.91
CA THR A 59 -1.90 23.43 1.26
C THR A 59 -1.85 22.80 2.64
N PHE A 60 -1.21 21.63 2.76
CA PHE A 60 -1.18 20.86 4.00
C PHE A 60 0.23 20.39 4.35
N ASP A 61 0.69 20.74 5.54
CA ASP A 61 1.91 20.16 6.13
C ASP A 61 1.51 19.04 7.10
N VAL A 62 1.99 17.83 6.82
CA VAL A 62 1.74 16.66 7.66
C VAL A 62 2.34 16.78 9.07
N HIS A 63 3.31 17.66 9.26
CA HIS A 63 3.91 17.95 10.56
C HIS A 63 3.13 19.00 11.36
N ASP A 64 2.17 19.71 10.75
CA ASP A 64 1.28 20.63 11.44
C ASP A 64 0.06 19.87 12.02
N ALA A 65 0.21 19.46 13.28
CA ALA A 65 -0.84 18.73 14.00
C ALA A 65 -2.13 19.54 14.17
N ALA A 66 -2.03 20.86 14.34
CA ALA A 66 -3.20 21.72 14.51
C ALA A 66 -3.98 21.84 13.20
N GLN A 67 -3.28 21.97 12.08
CA GLN A 67 -3.89 21.95 10.75
C GLN A 67 -4.55 20.60 10.45
N LEU A 68 -3.89 19.48 10.78
CA LEU A 68 -4.47 18.14 10.62
C LEU A 68 -5.78 18.02 11.40
N ASP A 69 -5.80 18.41 12.67
CA ASP A 69 -7.02 18.36 13.49
C ASP A 69 -8.13 19.25 12.93
N ALA A 70 -7.80 20.47 12.49
CA ALA A 70 -8.77 21.38 11.89
C ALA A 70 -9.40 20.79 10.62
N LEU A 71 -8.60 20.21 9.73
CA LEU A 71 -9.08 19.59 8.49
C LEU A 71 -9.94 18.34 8.77
N VAL A 72 -9.46 17.45 9.64
CA VAL A 72 -10.19 16.22 10.00
C VAL A 72 -11.53 16.55 10.65
N SER A 73 -11.59 17.56 11.52
CA SER A 73 -12.85 17.98 12.18
C SER A 73 -13.95 18.39 11.18
N GLN A 74 -13.56 18.88 10.00
CA GLN A 74 -14.43 19.34 8.92
C GLN A 74 -14.80 18.24 7.90
N ALA A 75 -14.27 17.03 8.04
CA ALA A 75 -14.59 15.90 7.17
C ALA A 75 -15.65 15.00 7.81
N ASP A 76 -16.23 14.11 7.01
CA ASP A 76 -16.99 12.95 7.49
C ASP A 76 -16.17 11.66 7.27
N VAL A 77 -15.45 11.60 6.13
CA VAL A 77 -14.50 10.52 5.80
C VAL A 77 -13.15 11.13 5.43
N VAL A 78 -12.08 10.59 6.01
CA VAL A 78 -10.70 10.94 5.69
C VAL A 78 -10.08 9.80 4.88
N ILE A 79 -9.45 10.14 3.76
CA ILE A 79 -8.71 9.21 2.91
C ILE A 79 -7.23 9.61 2.98
N SER A 80 -6.39 8.75 3.54
CA SER A 80 -4.96 9.01 3.69
C SER A 80 -4.14 8.29 2.61
N MET A 81 -3.60 9.06 1.67
CA MET A 81 -2.62 8.63 0.67
C MET A 81 -1.20 9.10 1.01
N LEU A 82 -0.98 9.49 2.28
CA LEU A 82 0.32 9.86 2.83
C LEU A 82 1.25 8.64 2.98
N PRO A 83 2.57 8.85 3.14
CA PRO A 83 3.48 7.79 3.57
C PRO A 83 3.02 7.11 4.87
N ALA A 84 3.23 5.79 4.97
CA ALA A 84 2.70 4.96 6.05
C ALA A 84 3.06 5.42 7.47
N ALA A 85 4.21 6.11 7.63
CA ALA A 85 4.65 6.66 8.90
C ALA A 85 3.70 7.72 9.49
N PHE A 86 2.86 8.35 8.67
CA PHE A 86 1.94 9.39 9.11
C PHE A 86 0.55 8.87 9.48
N HIS A 87 0.20 7.63 9.09
CA HIS A 87 -1.13 7.06 9.36
C HIS A 87 -1.49 6.98 10.85
N PRO A 88 -0.57 6.70 11.80
CA PRO A 88 -0.91 6.75 13.22
C PRO A 88 -1.41 8.12 13.68
N ALA A 89 -0.81 9.21 13.20
CA ALA A 89 -1.23 10.56 13.54
C ALA A 89 -2.63 10.87 12.97
N VAL A 90 -2.87 10.50 11.72
CA VAL A 90 -4.17 10.66 11.05
C VAL A 90 -5.25 9.83 11.74
N ALA A 91 -4.98 8.56 12.06
CA ALA A 91 -5.94 7.67 12.72
C ALA A 91 -6.33 8.19 14.11
N ARG A 92 -5.36 8.70 14.89
CA ARG A 92 -5.64 9.35 16.18
C ARG A 92 -6.50 10.61 16.01
N ALA A 93 -6.25 11.44 15.00
CA ALA A 93 -7.09 12.60 14.69
C ALA A 93 -8.52 12.17 14.30
N CYS A 94 -8.65 11.16 13.45
CA CYS A 94 -9.95 10.62 13.05
C CYS A 94 -10.74 10.08 14.25
N LEU A 95 -10.07 9.37 15.17
CA LEU A 95 -10.71 8.86 16.39
C LEU A 95 -11.19 10.02 17.28
N ARG A 96 -10.34 11.03 17.54
CA ARG A 96 -10.69 12.22 18.33
C ARG A 96 -11.91 12.95 17.79
N HIS A 97 -11.97 13.15 16.48
CA HIS A 97 -13.05 13.88 15.81
C HIS A 97 -14.21 13.00 15.34
N ARG A 98 -14.17 11.70 15.66
CA ARG A 98 -15.16 10.69 15.26
C ARG A 98 -15.40 10.65 13.75
N ARG A 99 -14.34 10.52 12.97
CA ARG A 99 -14.35 10.44 11.50
C ARG A 99 -13.94 9.07 11.02
N HIS A 100 -14.49 8.65 9.89
CA HIS A 100 -14.06 7.42 9.22
C HIS A 100 -12.70 7.63 8.55
N LEU A 101 -11.93 6.56 8.42
CA LEU A 101 -10.61 6.57 7.78
C LEU A 101 -10.55 5.50 6.69
N ALA A 102 -9.99 5.85 5.54
CA ALA A 102 -9.62 4.91 4.49
C ALA A 102 -8.16 5.10 4.06
N THR A 103 -7.43 4.02 3.77
CA THR A 103 -6.08 4.07 3.17
C THR A 103 -5.71 2.78 2.45
N ALA A 104 -4.77 2.88 1.51
CA ALA A 104 -4.21 1.76 0.75
C ALA A 104 -2.96 1.14 1.40
N SER A 105 -2.69 1.43 2.68
CA SER A 105 -1.49 0.97 3.40
C SER A 105 -1.78 -0.15 4.40
N TYR A 106 -0.75 -0.95 4.69
CA TYR A 106 -0.76 -1.97 5.74
C TYR A 106 -1.20 -1.43 7.11
N VAL A 107 -1.85 -2.29 7.91
CA VAL A 107 -2.24 -1.96 9.29
C VAL A 107 -1.06 -2.11 10.25
N GLY A 108 -0.40 -0.99 10.57
CA GLY A 108 0.65 -0.95 11.60
C GLY A 108 0.13 -1.17 13.03
N ALA A 109 1.01 -1.56 13.95
CA ALA A 109 0.66 -1.87 15.34
C ALA A 109 -0.05 -0.71 16.06
N GLU A 110 0.41 0.54 15.86
CA GLU A 110 -0.23 1.72 16.46
C GLU A 110 -1.67 1.93 16.00
N VAL A 111 -1.95 1.74 14.71
CA VAL A 111 -3.32 1.89 14.18
C VAL A 111 -4.19 0.70 14.65
N ARG A 112 -3.62 -0.51 14.69
CA ARG A 112 -4.31 -1.70 15.21
C ARG A 112 -4.72 -1.55 16.66
N ALA A 113 -3.89 -0.90 17.49
CA ALA A 113 -4.19 -0.64 18.89
C ALA A 113 -5.45 0.23 19.09
N LEU A 114 -5.83 1.04 18.09
CA LEU A 114 -7.03 1.89 18.13
C LEU A 114 -8.33 1.13 17.80
N HIS A 115 -8.26 -0.15 17.44
CA HIS A 115 -9.40 -0.91 16.93
C HIS A 115 -10.59 -0.93 17.90
N ALA A 116 -10.36 -1.25 19.17
CA ALA A 116 -11.43 -1.35 20.16
C ALA A 116 -12.14 0.00 20.38
N GLU A 117 -11.38 1.09 20.47
CA GLU A 117 -11.93 2.44 20.63
C GLU A 117 -12.70 2.90 19.38
N ALA A 118 -12.14 2.69 18.19
CA ALA A 118 -12.79 3.03 16.93
C ALA A 118 -14.10 2.24 16.74
N ALA A 119 -14.10 0.94 17.04
CA ALA A 119 -15.29 0.10 16.97
C ALA A 119 -16.36 0.54 17.98
N ALA A 120 -15.99 0.82 19.24
CA ALA A 120 -16.91 1.32 20.26
C ALA A 120 -17.50 2.69 19.88
N ALA A 121 -16.75 3.52 19.14
CA ALA A 121 -17.23 4.79 18.62
C ALA A 121 -18.10 4.67 17.35
N GLY A 122 -18.27 3.47 16.79
CA GLY A 122 -19.00 3.22 15.55
C GLY A 122 -18.25 3.66 14.28
N LEU A 123 -16.92 3.71 14.33
CA LEU A 123 -16.08 4.20 13.24
C LEU A 123 -15.49 3.04 12.42
N VAL A 124 -15.49 3.23 11.09
CA VAL A 124 -14.76 2.36 10.16
C VAL A 124 -13.38 2.96 9.86
N PHE A 125 -12.33 2.22 10.19
CA PHE A 125 -10.96 2.46 9.72
C PHE A 125 -10.59 1.39 8.69
N LEU A 126 -10.87 1.68 7.42
CA LEU A 126 -10.60 0.80 6.29
C LEU A 126 -9.15 0.99 5.82
N MET A 127 -8.28 0.08 6.25
CA MET A 127 -6.91 0.03 5.79
C MET A 127 -6.79 -0.88 4.56
N GLU A 128 -5.58 -1.12 4.06
CA GLU A 128 -5.28 -2.20 3.10
C GLU A 128 -6.21 -2.23 1.87
N CYS A 129 -6.66 -1.06 1.39
CA CYS A 129 -7.60 -0.93 0.27
C CYS A 129 -6.90 -0.44 -1.02
N GLY A 130 -5.86 -1.14 -1.44
CA GLY A 130 -5.09 -0.86 -2.65
C GLY A 130 -4.99 -2.05 -3.60
N LEU A 131 -3.81 -2.24 -4.19
CA LEU A 131 -3.50 -3.40 -5.02
C LEU A 131 -2.95 -4.57 -4.18
N ASP A 132 -1.83 -4.30 -3.51
CA ASP A 132 -1.13 -5.20 -2.58
C ASP A 132 -0.51 -4.29 -1.51
N PRO A 133 -1.18 -4.09 -0.37
CA PRO A 133 -2.37 -4.82 0.10
C PRO A 133 -3.70 -4.27 -0.44
N GLY A 134 -4.65 -5.15 -0.78
CA GLY A 134 -6.04 -4.84 -1.16
C GLY A 134 -6.68 -5.86 -2.11
N LEU A 135 -6.54 -5.65 -3.43
CA LEU A 135 -7.07 -6.58 -4.43
C LEU A 135 -6.52 -8.01 -4.26
N ASP A 136 -5.30 -8.15 -3.74
CA ASP A 136 -4.73 -9.46 -3.37
C ASP A 136 -5.55 -10.13 -2.25
N HIS A 137 -6.00 -9.40 -1.23
CA HIS A 137 -6.91 -9.91 -0.19
C HIS A 137 -8.25 -10.34 -0.78
N LEU A 138 -8.88 -9.47 -1.57
CA LEU A 138 -10.21 -9.71 -2.13
C LEU A 138 -10.22 -10.97 -3.01
N SER A 139 -9.24 -11.11 -3.90
CA SER A 139 -9.12 -12.27 -4.78
C SER A 139 -8.72 -13.56 -4.04
N ALA A 140 -7.82 -13.47 -3.06
CA ALA A 140 -7.40 -14.59 -2.25
C ALA A 140 -8.57 -15.15 -1.42
N VAL A 141 -9.23 -14.30 -0.64
CA VAL A 141 -10.34 -14.70 0.25
C VAL A 141 -11.52 -15.24 -0.56
N GLN A 142 -11.86 -14.62 -1.69
CA GLN A 142 -12.92 -15.13 -2.58
C GLN A 142 -12.62 -16.57 -3.04
N THR A 143 -11.39 -16.82 -3.49
CA THR A 143 -10.98 -18.13 -4.00
C THR A 143 -10.91 -19.17 -2.88
N ILE A 144 -10.34 -18.81 -1.73
CA ILE A 144 -10.24 -19.67 -0.55
C ILE A 144 -11.64 -20.09 -0.09
N HIS A 145 -12.55 -19.14 0.09
CA HIS A 145 -13.91 -19.42 0.52
C HIS A 145 -14.69 -20.27 -0.48
N ALA A 146 -14.55 -20.01 -1.78
CA ALA A 146 -15.19 -20.82 -2.81
C ALA A 146 -14.73 -22.28 -2.77
N LEU A 147 -13.44 -22.52 -2.62
CA LEU A 147 -12.86 -23.86 -2.49
C LEU A 147 -13.31 -24.55 -1.20
N GLN A 148 -13.28 -23.85 -0.06
CA GLN A 148 -13.75 -24.38 1.22
C GLN A 148 -15.24 -24.73 1.19
N ALA A 149 -16.07 -23.88 0.59
CA ALA A 149 -17.51 -24.14 0.41
C ALA A 149 -17.79 -25.37 -0.47
N ALA A 150 -16.87 -25.70 -1.40
CA ALA A 150 -16.91 -26.92 -2.20
C ALA A 150 -16.32 -28.16 -1.47
N GLY A 151 -15.97 -28.04 -0.18
CA GLY A 151 -15.37 -29.11 0.62
C GLY A 151 -13.89 -29.37 0.34
N ALA A 152 -13.22 -28.48 -0.41
CA ALA A 152 -11.79 -28.62 -0.67
C ALA A 152 -10.97 -28.18 0.54
N ARG A 153 -9.83 -28.84 0.74
CA ARG A 153 -8.83 -28.47 1.75
C ARG A 153 -7.68 -27.71 1.09
N ILE A 154 -7.40 -26.50 1.55
CA ILE A 154 -6.27 -25.71 1.07
C ILE A 154 -4.97 -26.24 1.67
N THR A 155 -4.06 -26.75 0.84
CA THR A 155 -2.77 -27.30 1.28
C THR A 155 -1.61 -26.34 1.05
N SER A 156 -1.73 -25.41 0.09
CA SER A 156 -0.71 -24.44 -0.29
C SER A 156 -1.35 -23.14 -0.75
N PHE A 157 -0.78 -22.02 -0.33
CA PHE A 157 -1.11 -20.67 -0.79
C PHE A 157 0.18 -19.95 -1.19
N LYS A 158 0.31 -19.60 -2.47
CA LYS A 158 1.35 -18.69 -2.95
C LYS A 158 0.70 -17.54 -3.71
N SER A 159 0.97 -16.31 -3.31
CA SER A 159 0.49 -15.10 -3.99
C SER A 159 1.68 -14.21 -4.36
N TYR A 160 1.79 -13.84 -5.62
CA TYR A 160 2.83 -12.94 -6.09
C TYR A 160 2.22 -11.76 -6.84
N CYS A 161 2.66 -10.55 -6.52
CA CYS A 161 2.20 -9.32 -7.17
C CYS A 161 3.39 -8.49 -7.68
N GLY A 162 3.20 -7.73 -8.76
CA GLY A 162 4.26 -6.90 -9.32
C GLY A 162 3.73 -5.76 -10.18
N GLY A 163 3.95 -4.51 -9.74
CA GLY A 163 3.75 -3.33 -10.57
C GLY A 163 4.94 -3.15 -11.54
N LEU A 164 4.77 -3.61 -12.77
CA LEU A 164 5.80 -3.60 -13.82
C LEU A 164 5.32 -2.79 -15.03
N VAL A 165 6.25 -2.41 -15.90
CA VAL A 165 5.90 -1.77 -17.18
C VAL A 165 5.56 -2.82 -18.23
N ALA A 166 4.69 -2.44 -19.17
CA ALA A 166 4.41 -3.27 -20.34
C ALA A 166 5.72 -3.55 -21.12
N PRO A 167 5.86 -4.72 -21.77
CA PRO A 167 7.08 -5.07 -22.52
C PRO A 167 7.53 -3.99 -23.52
N ALA A 168 6.58 -3.41 -24.27
CA ALA A 168 6.85 -2.32 -25.21
C ALA A 168 7.39 -1.04 -24.55
N SER A 169 7.21 -0.87 -23.25
CA SER A 169 7.66 0.30 -22.49
C SER A 169 8.97 0.05 -21.72
N GLU A 170 9.57 -1.14 -21.80
CA GLU A 170 10.82 -1.47 -21.10
C GLU A 170 12.02 -0.71 -21.70
N GLY A 171 12.10 -0.63 -23.03
CA GLY A 171 13.21 -0.01 -23.76
C GLY A 171 14.55 -0.71 -23.49
N ALA A 172 15.66 0.02 -23.65
CA ALA A 172 17.02 -0.47 -23.39
C ALA A 172 17.42 -0.44 -21.90
N ASN A 173 16.46 -0.29 -20.98
CA ASN A 173 16.73 -0.21 -19.55
C ASN A 173 17.19 -1.58 -19.02
N PRO A 174 18.40 -1.70 -18.44
CA PRO A 174 18.93 -2.98 -17.95
C PRO A 174 18.09 -3.59 -16.82
N TRP A 175 17.36 -2.77 -16.06
CA TRP A 175 16.49 -3.23 -14.98
C TRP A 175 15.12 -3.70 -15.44
N ARG A 176 14.73 -3.34 -16.67
CA ARG A 176 13.38 -3.56 -17.22
C ARG A 176 12.27 -3.14 -16.22
N TYR A 177 12.54 -2.08 -15.47
CA TYR A 177 11.72 -1.57 -14.38
C TYR A 177 11.73 -0.04 -14.38
N LYS A 178 10.57 0.59 -14.22
CA LYS A 178 10.43 2.05 -14.09
C LYS A 178 9.58 2.37 -12.86
N PHE A 179 9.95 3.43 -12.14
CA PHE A 179 9.22 3.83 -10.94
C PHE A 179 7.85 4.42 -11.31
N SER A 180 6.78 3.71 -10.94
CA SER A 180 5.39 4.15 -11.08
C SER A 180 4.81 4.73 -9.78
N TRP A 181 5.54 4.58 -8.66
CA TRP A 181 5.20 5.07 -7.33
C TRP A 181 6.48 5.47 -6.58
N ASN A 182 6.38 5.90 -5.32
CA ASN A 182 7.50 6.43 -4.54
C ASN A 182 8.73 5.47 -4.54
N PRO A 183 9.87 5.84 -5.18
CA PRO A 183 11.05 4.98 -5.27
C PRO A 183 11.59 4.51 -3.92
N ARG A 184 11.39 5.30 -2.85
CA ARG A 184 11.83 4.93 -1.50
C ARG A 184 11.23 3.60 -1.07
N ASN A 185 9.93 3.35 -1.27
CA ASN A 185 9.39 2.06 -0.81
C ASN A 185 9.83 0.88 -1.70
N VAL A 186 10.40 1.09 -2.90
CA VAL A 186 11.05 0.01 -3.66
C VAL A 186 12.34 -0.40 -2.94
N VAL A 187 13.10 0.57 -2.45
CA VAL A 187 14.31 0.32 -1.64
C VAL A 187 13.95 -0.37 -0.32
N LEU A 188 12.89 0.11 0.34
CA LEU A 188 12.43 -0.45 1.61
C LEU A 188 11.67 -1.78 1.46
N ALA A 189 11.29 -2.23 0.26
CA ALA A 189 10.41 -3.38 0.05
C ALA A 189 10.96 -4.68 0.66
N GLY A 190 12.27 -4.88 0.57
CA GLY A 190 12.95 -6.01 1.22
C GLY A 190 13.46 -5.71 2.64
N GLN A 191 13.45 -4.45 3.06
CA GLN A 191 13.89 -4.02 4.38
C GLN A 191 12.71 -4.05 5.38
N GLY A 192 12.99 -4.13 6.68
CA GLY A 192 11.95 -4.17 7.72
C GLY A 192 11.68 -5.57 8.30
N GLY A 193 12.74 -6.39 8.39
CA GLY A 193 12.71 -7.74 8.95
C GLY A 193 13.07 -8.82 7.93
N PRO A 194 13.40 -10.04 8.37
CA PRO A 194 13.57 -11.17 7.46
C PRO A 194 12.24 -11.48 6.76
N ALA A 195 12.32 -11.96 5.52
CA ALA A 195 11.17 -12.62 4.92
C ALA A 195 10.83 -13.88 5.73
N HIS A 196 9.58 -14.02 6.16
CA HIS A 196 9.07 -15.10 6.98
C HIS A 196 7.86 -15.73 6.31
N TYR A 197 7.96 -17.01 6.01
CA TYR A 197 6.94 -17.76 5.28
C TYR A 197 6.95 -19.24 5.69
N LEU A 198 5.95 -20.00 5.24
CA LEU A 198 5.82 -21.42 5.53
C LEU A 198 6.04 -22.21 4.25
N GLU A 199 6.83 -23.27 4.31
CA GLU A 199 7.05 -24.17 3.18
C GLU A 199 7.15 -25.62 3.66
N ASN A 200 6.26 -26.47 3.14
CA ASN A 200 6.17 -27.90 3.47
C ASN A 200 6.13 -28.17 4.99
N GLY A 201 5.36 -27.36 5.72
CA GLY A 201 5.19 -27.47 7.17
C GLY A 201 6.33 -26.87 8.00
N ALA A 202 7.37 -26.32 7.37
CA ALA A 202 8.50 -25.70 8.06
C ALA A 202 8.51 -24.19 7.85
N GLU A 203 8.68 -23.43 8.92
CA GLU A 203 8.92 -22.00 8.83
C GLU A 203 10.27 -21.71 8.19
N LYS A 204 10.29 -20.71 7.31
CA LYS A 204 11.46 -20.26 6.57
C LYS A 204 11.69 -18.80 6.87
N PHE A 205 12.96 -18.47 7.10
CA PHE A 205 13.42 -17.10 7.32
C PHE A 205 14.51 -16.79 6.31
N ILE A 206 14.38 -15.68 5.59
CA ILE A 206 15.43 -15.18 4.69
C ILE A 206 15.82 -13.77 5.14
N PRO A 207 17.06 -13.57 5.64
CA PRO A 207 17.52 -12.25 6.02
C PRO A 207 17.68 -11.36 4.78
N TYR A 208 17.50 -10.05 4.92
CA TYR A 208 17.57 -9.09 3.81
C TYR A 208 18.82 -9.23 2.91
N PRO A 209 20.04 -9.44 3.44
CA PRO A 209 21.23 -9.62 2.62
C PRO A 209 21.19 -10.82 1.65
N GLU A 210 20.28 -11.78 1.86
CA GLU A 210 20.13 -12.98 1.02
C GLU A 210 18.84 -12.97 0.19
N LEU A 211 17.95 -11.99 0.42
CA LEU A 211 16.58 -12.02 -0.08
C LEU A 211 16.49 -12.18 -1.59
N PHE A 212 17.21 -11.35 -2.34
CA PHE A 212 17.15 -11.32 -3.80
C PHE A 212 17.95 -12.46 -4.43
N ALA A 213 18.97 -12.97 -3.75
CA ALA A 213 19.71 -14.16 -4.17
C ALA A 213 18.86 -15.45 -4.10
N ARG A 214 17.79 -15.45 -3.29
CA ARG A 214 16.85 -16.57 -3.14
C ARG A 214 15.54 -16.40 -3.93
N ALA A 215 15.53 -15.53 -4.94
CA ALA A 215 14.37 -15.39 -5.82
C ALA A 215 14.10 -16.68 -6.61
N GLU A 216 12.83 -17.06 -6.72
CA GLU A 216 12.36 -18.17 -7.54
C GLU A 216 12.08 -17.69 -8.97
N VAL A 217 12.21 -18.58 -9.97
CA VAL A 217 11.73 -18.31 -11.33
C VAL A 217 10.31 -18.83 -11.47
N LEU A 218 9.39 -17.94 -11.84
CA LEU A 218 7.96 -18.22 -11.93
C LEU A 218 7.48 -18.00 -13.37
N ALA A 219 6.78 -18.98 -13.92
CA ALA A 219 6.10 -18.84 -15.20
C ALA A 219 4.69 -18.27 -14.97
N VAL A 220 4.40 -17.13 -15.57
CA VAL A 220 3.05 -16.53 -15.57
C VAL A 220 2.40 -16.83 -16.93
N PRO A 221 1.27 -17.56 -16.95
CA PRO A 221 0.57 -17.90 -18.19
C PRO A 221 0.33 -16.67 -19.07
N GLY A 222 0.70 -16.76 -20.35
CA GLY A 222 0.58 -15.66 -21.31
C GLY A 222 1.58 -14.50 -21.16
N HIS A 223 2.40 -14.48 -20.11
CA HIS A 223 3.30 -13.36 -19.82
C HIS A 223 4.79 -13.73 -19.66
N GLY A 224 5.12 -15.03 -19.70
CA GLY A 224 6.49 -15.53 -19.67
C GLY A 224 7.03 -15.70 -18.25
N HIS A 225 8.37 -15.65 -18.12
CA HIS A 225 9.05 -15.89 -16.85
C HIS A 225 9.30 -14.59 -16.08
N PHE A 226 9.23 -14.70 -14.76
CA PHE A 226 9.47 -13.64 -13.78
C PHE A 226 10.36 -14.18 -12.66
N GLU A 227 11.02 -13.28 -11.96
CA GLU A 227 11.67 -13.56 -10.67
C GLU A 227 10.71 -13.19 -9.55
N GLY A 228 10.49 -14.11 -8.62
CA GLY A 228 9.66 -13.92 -7.43
C GLY A 228 10.51 -14.00 -6.16
N TYR A 229 10.65 -12.90 -5.43
CA TYR A 229 11.25 -12.93 -4.09
C TYR A 229 10.16 -12.86 -3.01
N ALA A 230 10.41 -13.45 -1.85
CA ALA A 230 9.46 -13.43 -0.74
C ALA A 230 9.27 -12.02 -0.19
N ASN A 231 8.04 -11.64 0.13
CA ASN A 231 7.76 -10.42 0.90
C ASN A 231 8.17 -10.63 2.36
N ARG A 232 8.01 -9.60 3.20
CA ARG A 232 8.32 -9.62 4.65
C ARG A 232 7.62 -10.77 5.40
N ASP A 233 6.56 -10.50 6.13
CA ASP A 233 5.85 -11.55 6.84
C ASP A 233 4.63 -12.01 6.03
N SER A 234 4.66 -13.27 5.59
CA SER A 234 3.53 -13.92 4.92
C SER A 234 2.54 -14.51 5.91
N LEU A 235 2.97 -14.88 7.12
CA LEU A 235 2.19 -15.64 8.10
C LEU A 235 1.23 -14.78 8.90
N SER A 236 1.45 -13.46 8.96
CA SER A 236 0.48 -12.50 9.53
C SER A 236 -0.94 -12.63 8.94
N TYR A 237 -1.07 -13.11 7.71
CA TYR A 237 -2.37 -13.33 7.05
C TYR A 237 -2.93 -14.74 7.21
N ARG A 238 -2.19 -15.68 7.82
CA ARG A 238 -2.59 -17.10 7.93
C ARG A 238 -3.93 -17.24 8.63
N GLU A 239 -4.08 -16.59 9.78
CA GLU A 239 -5.33 -16.60 10.55
C GLU A 239 -6.41 -15.77 9.87
N ILE A 240 -6.05 -14.60 9.33
CA ILE A 240 -6.97 -13.68 8.65
C ILE A 240 -7.68 -14.36 7.48
N TYR A 241 -6.96 -15.21 6.74
CA TYR A 241 -7.50 -15.98 5.61
C TYR A 241 -8.09 -17.34 5.99
N GLY A 242 -8.08 -17.73 7.27
CA GLY A 242 -8.54 -19.05 7.69
C GLY A 242 -7.69 -20.21 7.16
N LEU A 243 -6.37 -20.00 7.01
CA LEU A 243 -5.40 -20.97 6.47
C LEU A 243 -4.55 -21.62 7.58
N THR A 244 -5.13 -21.90 8.74
CA THR A 244 -4.40 -22.43 9.89
C THR A 244 -3.75 -23.79 9.65
N ASP A 245 -4.24 -24.61 8.73
CA ASP A 245 -3.69 -25.97 8.47
C ASP A 245 -2.85 -26.06 7.19
N VAL A 246 -2.61 -24.92 6.52
CA VAL A 246 -1.85 -24.87 5.27
C VAL A 246 -0.41 -25.33 5.50
N GLN A 247 0.16 -26.06 4.54
CA GLN A 247 1.54 -26.55 4.63
C GLN A 247 2.53 -25.58 3.98
N THR A 248 2.07 -24.74 3.06
CA THR A 248 2.90 -23.74 2.39
C THR A 248 2.11 -22.44 2.30
N MET A 249 2.69 -21.34 2.77
CA MET A 249 2.12 -20.01 2.68
C MET A 249 3.21 -19.00 2.38
N LEU A 250 3.14 -18.36 1.21
CA LEU A 250 4.09 -17.34 0.79
C LEU A 250 3.38 -16.22 0.04
N ARG A 251 3.68 -14.98 0.43
CA ARG A 251 3.41 -13.77 -0.35
C ARG A 251 4.73 -13.27 -0.92
N GLY A 252 4.76 -12.88 -2.18
CA GLY A 252 5.99 -12.48 -2.86
C GLY A 252 5.79 -11.37 -3.87
N THR A 253 6.91 -10.86 -4.37
CA THR A 253 6.95 -9.78 -5.34
C THR A 253 7.53 -10.26 -6.66
N LEU A 254 6.86 -9.97 -7.77
CA LEU A 254 7.33 -10.26 -9.12
C LEU A 254 8.21 -9.14 -9.69
N ARG A 255 9.27 -9.55 -10.36
CA ARG A 255 10.16 -8.71 -11.16
C ARG A 255 10.52 -9.39 -12.47
N ARG A 256 11.03 -8.61 -13.43
CA ARG A 256 11.55 -9.16 -14.69
C ARG A 256 12.84 -9.94 -14.41
N PRO A 257 13.14 -10.99 -15.21
CA PRO A 257 14.41 -11.70 -15.12
C PRO A 257 15.61 -10.74 -15.20
N GLY A 258 16.60 -10.97 -14.34
CA GLY A 258 17.80 -10.15 -14.16
C GLY A 258 17.69 -9.10 -13.05
N TYR A 259 16.48 -8.74 -12.61
CA TYR A 259 16.29 -7.68 -11.62
C TYR A 259 16.87 -8.05 -10.25
N CYS A 260 16.53 -9.23 -9.72
CA CYS A 260 16.90 -9.64 -8.36
C CYS A 260 18.41 -9.83 -8.26
N GLY A 261 19.04 -10.42 -9.28
CA GLY A 261 20.51 -10.53 -9.36
C GLY A 261 21.19 -9.15 -9.33
N ALA A 262 20.70 -8.18 -10.11
CA ALA A 262 21.25 -6.83 -10.12
C ALA A 262 20.99 -6.09 -8.78
N TRP A 263 19.81 -6.25 -8.19
CA TRP A 263 19.47 -5.62 -6.92
C TRP A 263 20.28 -6.20 -5.75
N GLN A 264 20.56 -7.51 -5.78
CA GLN A 264 21.41 -8.19 -4.81
C GLN A 264 22.82 -7.59 -4.75
N VAL A 265 23.35 -7.09 -5.87
CA VAL A 265 24.63 -6.37 -5.90
C VAL A 265 24.54 -5.06 -5.13
N LEU A 266 23.47 -4.28 -5.32
CA LEU A 266 23.27 -3.03 -4.56
C LEU A 266 23.20 -3.28 -3.06
N VAL A 267 22.49 -4.34 -2.65
CA VAL A 267 22.40 -4.75 -1.24
C VAL A 267 23.78 -5.12 -0.69
N ARG A 268 24.58 -5.89 -1.43
CA ARG A 268 25.95 -6.27 -1.02
C ARG A 268 26.90 -5.10 -0.92
N LEU A 269 26.71 -4.08 -1.74
CA LEU A 269 27.49 -2.84 -1.71
C LEU A 269 27.04 -1.86 -0.61
N GLY A 270 25.98 -2.18 0.14
CA GLY A 270 25.42 -1.29 1.17
C GLY A 270 24.68 -0.08 0.59
N LEU A 271 24.40 -0.03 -0.71
CA LEU A 271 23.78 1.13 -1.38
C LEU A 271 22.29 1.33 -1.05
N THR A 272 21.68 0.36 -0.37
CA THR A 272 20.32 0.44 0.12
C THR A 272 20.24 0.78 1.60
N ASP A 273 21.37 0.87 2.31
CA ASP A 273 21.42 1.19 3.73
C ASP A 273 21.48 2.71 3.94
N ASP A 274 20.46 3.27 4.58
CA ASP A 274 20.38 4.69 4.94
C ASP A 274 20.54 4.94 6.45
N THR A 275 21.00 3.95 7.21
CA THR A 275 21.27 4.09 8.65
C THR A 275 22.47 4.99 8.93
N GLN A 276 23.43 5.07 8.00
CA GLN A 276 24.60 5.92 8.10
C GLN A 276 24.50 7.10 7.12
N LYS A 277 24.52 8.33 7.65
CA LYS A 277 24.66 9.54 6.82
C LYS A 277 26.09 9.66 6.32
N LEU A 278 26.26 9.84 5.02
CA LEU A 278 27.59 9.85 4.37
C LEU A 278 28.37 11.17 4.51
N GLY A 279 27.85 12.17 5.24
CA GLY A 279 28.57 13.43 5.51
C GLY A 279 28.93 14.23 4.25
N ASN A 280 28.35 13.89 3.11
CA ASN A 280 28.51 14.58 1.84
C ASN A 280 27.66 15.86 1.84
N ALA A 281 28.18 16.93 1.23
CA ALA A 281 27.58 18.27 1.28
C ALA A 281 26.17 18.41 0.65
N ALA A 282 25.58 17.31 0.19
CA ALA A 282 24.26 17.26 -0.45
C ALA A 282 23.17 16.53 0.37
N THR A 283 23.44 16.16 1.63
CA THR A 283 22.46 15.51 2.54
C THR A 283 22.25 16.27 3.83
#